data_AF-A0A354HSY9-F1
#
_entry.id   AF-A0A354HSY9-F1
#
_cell.length_a   1.000
_cell.length_b   1.000
_cell.length_c   1.000
_cell.angle_alpha   90.00
_cell.angle_beta   90.00
_cell.angle_gamma   90.00
#
_symmetry.space_group_name_H-M   'P 1'
#
loop_
_entity.id
_entity.type
_entity.pdbx_description
1 polymer ?
#
loop_
_entity_poly.entity_id
_entity_poly.type
_entity_poly.pdbx_seq_one_letter_code
_entity_poly.pdbx_strand_id
1 'polypeptide(L)'
;QVAGTANTHQLPFFIAACDYCLIGEELFAAGAYLSQDPMQVAGIKVQDLGKIVAVLLIIIGTVTTTCNWPVICEFLARFAS
;
A
#
# COMPACT_ATOMS: atom_id res chain seq x y z
N GLN A 1 23.58 1.67 -15.26
CA GLN A 1 23.24 2.88 -14.45
C GLN A 1 21.93 2.64 -13.72
N VAL A 2 21.76 3.17 -12.49
CA VAL A 2 20.47 3.12 -11.77
C VAL A 2 19.79 4.48 -11.90
N ALA A 3 18.52 4.51 -12.31
CA ALA A 3 17.73 5.73 -12.44
C ALA A 3 16.28 5.47 -12.03
N GLY A 4 15.49 6.52 -11.86
CA GLY A 4 14.07 6.38 -11.57
C GLY A 4 13.36 7.72 -11.66
N THR A 5 12.07 7.70 -11.96
CA THR A 5 11.24 8.90 -12.07
C THR A 5 9.83 8.62 -11.56
N ALA A 6 9.24 9.58 -10.86
CA ALA A 6 7.83 9.52 -10.46
C ALA A 6 6.88 9.94 -11.61
N ASN A 7 7.43 10.51 -12.70
CA ASN A 7 6.65 10.94 -13.85
C ASN A 7 6.48 9.78 -14.83
N THR A 8 5.25 9.27 -14.93
CA THR A 8 4.88 8.15 -15.80
C THR A 8 5.15 8.40 -17.28
N HIS A 9 5.10 9.65 -17.74
CA HIS A 9 5.38 9.98 -19.14
C HIS A 9 6.86 9.85 -19.50
N GLN A 10 7.77 10.02 -18.54
CA GLN A 10 9.21 9.93 -18.76
C GLN A 10 9.78 8.53 -18.49
N LEU A 11 9.00 7.68 -17.81
CA LEU A 11 9.37 6.30 -17.47
C LEU A 11 9.92 5.49 -18.67
N PRO A 12 9.31 5.52 -19.88
CA PRO A 12 9.78 4.73 -21.02
C PRO A 12 11.19 5.12 -21.47
N PHE A 13 11.56 6.40 -21.33
CA PHE A 13 12.88 6.90 -21.68
C PHE A 13 13.94 6.36 -20.70
N PHE A 14 13.66 6.38 -19.40
CA PHE A 14 14.57 5.84 -18.39
C PHE A 14 14.71 4.32 -18.45
N ILE A 15 13.63 3.61 -18.81
CA ILE A 15 13.68 2.16 -19.03
C ILE A 15 14.55 1.82 -20.24
N ALA A 16 14.50 2.61 -21.32
CA ALA A 16 15.32 2.38 -22.52
C ALA A 16 16.80 2.79 -22.33
N ALA A 17 17.07 3.78 -21.47
CA ALA A 17 18.40 4.36 -21.29
C ALA A 17 19.19 3.76 -20.11
N CYS A 18 18.53 3.08 -19.16
CA CYS A 18 19.17 2.58 -17.94
C CYS A 18 18.89 1.10 -17.72
N ASP A 19 19.90 0.34 -17.29
CA ASP A 19 19.79 -1.10 -17.00
C ASP A 19 18.85 -1.39 -15.80
N TYR A 20 18.75 -0.44 -14.86
CA TYR A 20 17.91 -0.56 -13.67
C TYR A 20 17.09 0.72 -13.47
N CYS A 21 15.81 0.68 -13.85
CA CYS A 21 14.86 1.77 -13.63
C CYS A 21 13.97 1.46 -12.42
N LEU A 22 14.16 2.21 -11.33
CA LEU A 22 13.31 2.15 -10.14
C LEU A 22 11.95 2.76 -10.45
N ILE A 23 10.89 2.06 -10.08
CA ILE A 23 9.50 2.47 -10.30
C ILE A 23 8.67 2.30 -9.03
N GLY A 24 7.64 3.12 -8.87
CA GLY A 24 6.69 2.99 -7.77
C GLY A 24 7.36 2.96 -6.40
N GLU A 25 7.03 1.93 -5.60
CA GLU A 25 7.52 1.75 -4.22
C GLU A 25 9.04 1.66 -4.10
N GLU A 26 9.73 1.14 -5.10
CA GLU A 26 11.19 1.03 -5.10
C GLU A 26 11.87 2.41 -5.15
N LEU A 27 11.28 3.35 -5.90
CA LEU A 27 11.75 4.73 -5.97
C LEU A 27 11.58 5.44 -4.63
N PHE A 28 10.46 5.22 -3.95
CA PHE A 28 10.20 5.81 -2.62
C PHE A 28 11.10 5.18 -1.55
N ALA A 29 11.33 3.87 -1.59
CA ALA A 29 12.25 3.19 -0.68
C ALA A 29 13.69 3.67 -0.87
N ALA A 30 14.16 3.80 -2.12
CA ALA A 30 15.48 4.35 -2.42
C ALA A 30 15.58 5.83 -1.99
N GLY A 31 14.55 6.62 -2.25
CA GLY A 31 14.46 8.03 -1.83
C GLY A 31 14.52 8.19 -0.32
N ALA A 32 13.77 7.38 0.43
CA ALA A 32 13.77 7.38 1.89
C ALA A 32 15.11 6.90 2.47
N TYR A 33 15.74 5.89 1.85
CA TYR A 33 17.06 5.39 2.25
C TYR A 33 18.17 6.43 2.04
N LEU A 34 18.17 7.11 0.89
CA LEU A 34 19.15 8.14 0.55
C LEU A 34 18.94 9.45 1.31
N SER A 35 17.68 9.87 1.50
CA SER A 35 17.36 11.13 2.19
C SER A 35 17.43 11.00 3.72
N GLN A 36 17.43 9.76 4.25
CA GLN A 36 17.39 9.43 5.68
C GLN A 36 16.28 10.18 6.45
N ASP A 37 15.22 10.58 5.74
CA ASP A 37 14.13 11.35 6.31
C ASP A 37 13.23 10.40 7.11
N PRO A 38 13.13 10.57 8.44
CA PRO A 38 12.32 9.70 9.28
C PRO A 38 10.84 9.74 8.88
N MET A 39 10.34 10.84 8.30
CA MET A 39 8.96 10.96 7.87
C MET A 39 8.66 10.06 6.66
N GLN A 40 9.56 10.02 5.68
CA GLN A 40 9.38 9.18 4.49
C GLN A 40 9.48 7.69 4.83
N VAL A 41 10.46 7.32 5.67
CA VAL A 41 10.62 5.94 6.15
C VAL A 41 9.41 5.50 6.97
N ALA A 42 8.88 6.38 7.83
CA ALA A 42 7.66 6.10 8.59
C ALA A 42 6.44 5.94 7.68
N GLY A 43 6.31 6.79 6.65
CA GLY A 43 5.21 6.73 5.69
C GLY A 43 5.09 5.37 4.99
N ILE A 44 6.21 4.83 4.49
CA ILE A 44 6.24 3.52 3.82
C ILE A 44 5.78 2.41 4.78
N LYS A 45 6.28 2.41 6.02
CA LYS A 45 5.88 1.41 7.03
C LYS A 45 4.41 1.48 7.41
N VAL A 46 3.88 2.69 7.58
CA VAL A 46 2.46 2.90 7.93
C VAL A 46 1.56 2.47 6.78
N GLN A 47 1.97 2.70 5.53
CA GLN A 47 1.23 2.27 4.36
C GLN A 47 1.09 0.73 4.31
N ASP A 48 2.17 0.00 4.56
CA ASP A 48 2.14 -1.47 4.58
C ASP A 48 1.32 -2.02 5.76
N LEU A 49 1.51 -1.46 6.96
CA LEU A 49 0.71 -1.84 8.13
C LEU A 49 -0.78 -1.56 7.92
N GLY A 50 -1.13 -0.42 7.36
CA GLY A 50 -2.51 -0.07 7.05
C GLY A 50 -3.15 -1.07 6.07
N LYS A 51 -2.39 -1.51 5.06
CA LYS A 51 -2.85 -2.51 4.08
C LYS A 51 -3.11 -3.87 4.76
N ILE A 52 -2.23 -4.30 5.67
CA ILE A 52 -2.39 -5.53 6.47
C ILE A 52 -3.63 -5.45 7.37
N VAL A 53 -3.80 -4.33 8.09
CA VAL A 53 -4.96 -4.12 8.97
C VAL A 53 -6.27 -4.15 8.17
N ALA A 54 -6.31 -3.49 7.02
CA ALA A 54 -7.48 -3.51 6.14
C ALA A 54 -7.82 -4.93 5.67
N VAL A 55 -6.82 -5.71 5.25
CA VAL A 55 -7.02 -7.10 4.84
C VAL A 55 -7.55 -7.96 6.00
N LEU A 56 -7.02 -7.80 7.21
CA LEU A 56 -7.49 -8.52 8.39
C LEU A 56 -8.95 -8.18 8.73
N LEU A 57 -9.32 -6.90 8.68
CA LEU A 57 -10.70 -6.48 8.92
C LEU A 57 -11.66 -7.05 7.88
N ILE A 58 -11.25 -7.08 6.60
CA ILE A 58 -12.04 -7.71 5.53
C ILE A 58 -12.24 -9.20 5.82
N ILE A 59 -11.17 -9.92 6.17
CA ILE A 59 -11.24 -11.37 6.47
C ILE A 59 -12.15 -11.64 7.66
N ILE A 60 -11.98 -10.89 8.76
CA ILE A 60 -12.80 -11.06 9.96
C ILE A 60 -14.27 -10.79 9.60
N GLY A 61 -14.56 -9.65 8.97
CA GLY A 61 -15.92 -9.27 8.59
C GLY A 61 -16.60 -10.28 7.66
N THR A 62 -15.87 -10.79 6.66
CA THR A 62 -16.38 -11.82 5.75
C THR A 62 -16.65 -13.13 6.48
N VAL A 63 -15.69 -13.65 7.26
CA VAL A 63 -15.88 -14.90 8.03
C VAL A 63 -17.04 -14.80 9.00
N THR A 64 -17.15 -13.70 9.75
CA THR A 64 -18.23 -13.52 10.73
C THR A 64 -19.61 -13.43 10.08
N THR A 65 -19.67 -12.82 8.89
CA THR A 65 -20.92 -12.74 8.09
C THR A 65 -21.26 -14.10 7.51
N THR A 66 -20.28 -14.85 6.99
CA THR A 66 -20.48 -16.20 6.43
C THR A 66 -20.93 -17.21 7.49
N CYS A 67 -20.41 -17.12 8.72
CA CYS A 67 -20.86 -17.95 9.85
C CYS A 67 -22.21 -17.52 10.45
N ASN A 68 -22.87 -16.50 9.87
CA ASN A 68 -24.14 -15.92 10.31
C ASN A 68 -24.17 -15.61 11.81
N TRP A 69 -23.12 -14.95 12.30
CA TRP A 69 -23.05 -14.57 13.71
C TRP A 69 -24.12 -13.49 14.00
N PRO A 70 -25.15 -13.78 14.82
CA PRO A 70 -26.35 -12.94 14.92
C PRO A 70 -26.04 -11.51 15.38
N VAL A 71 -25.12 -11.34 16.34
CA VAL A 71 -24.70 -10.03 16.87
C VAL A 71 -24.03 -9.15 15.80
N ILE A 72 -23.27 -9.73 14.88
CA ILE A 72 -22.51 -8.97 13.87
C ILE A 72 -23.40 -8.65 12.68
N CYS A 73 -24.23 -9.60 12.24
CA CYS A 73 -25.23 -9.36 11.20
C CYS A 73 -26.21 -8.25 11.60
N GLU A 74 -26.69 -8.26 12.86
CA GLU A 74 -27.60 -7.23 13.37
C GLU A 74 -26.91 -5.85 13.51
N PHE A 75 -25.67 -5.83 13.99
CA PHE A 75 -24.88 -4.60 14.07
C PHE A 75 -24.61 -3.98 12.69
N LEU A 76 -24.21 -4.78 11.70
CA LEU A 76 -23.97 -4.32 10.33
C LEU A 76 -25.27 -3.85 9.65
N ALA A 77 -26.38 -4.59 9.82
CA ALA A 77 -27.68 -4.20 9.28
C ALA A 77 -28.15 -2.84 9.83
N ARG A 78 -27.89 -2.56 11.10
CA ARG A 78 -28.22 -1.29 11.75
C ARG A 78 -27.36 -0.10 11.32
N PHE A 79 -26.15 -0.35 10.80
CA PHE A 79 -25.29 0.68 10.24
C PHE A 79 -25.59 0.96 8.76
N ALA A 80 -26.19 -0.01 8.06
CA ALA A 80 -26.55 0.09 6.64
C ALA A 80 -27.94 0.71 6.38
N SER A 81 -28.82 0.77 7.39
CA SER A 81 -30.13 1.45 7.36
C SER A 81 -30.04 2.90 7.82
#